data_AF-A0A527VP16-F1
#
_entry.id   AF-A0A527VP16-F1
#
_cell.length_a   1.000
_cell.length_b   1.000
_cell.length_c   1.000
_cell.angle_alpha   90.00
_cell.angle_beta   90.00
_cell.angle_gamma   90.00
#
_symmetry.space_group_name_H-M   'P 1'
#
loop_
_entity.id
_entity.type
_entity.pdbx_description
1 polymer ?
#
loop_
_entity_poly.entity_id
_entity_poly.type
_entity_poly.pdbx_seq_one_letter_code
_entity_poly.pdbx_strand_id
1 'polypeptide(L)'
;ARKVTGYTDAGAYSRHSPYGAQKGAAHYPGPYTIPNVWIDTYCVYTNRTPSSAMRGFGVTIGDFALEVQMDKLARLIGMDPLEFRFINAYRDGDMKAHR
;
A
#
# COMPACT_ATOMS: atom_id res chain seq x y z
N ALA A 1 -9.28 10.07 5.57
CA ALA A 1 -8.97 9.88 4.13
C ALA A 1 -7.52 9.42 4.01
N ARG A 2 -7.19 8.59 3.01
CA ARG A 2 -5.81 8.14 2.74
C ARG A 2 -5.42 8.50 1.32
N LYS A 3 -4.26 9.15 1.15
CA LYS A 3 -3.63 9.40 -0.15
C LYS A 3 -2.27 8.72 -0.18
N VAL A 4 -1.97 8.00 -1.26
CA VAL A 4 -0.70 7.31 -1.46
C VAL A 4 -0.13 7.65 -2.82
N THR A 5 1.17 7.92 -2.85
CA THR A 5 1.95 8.03 -4.09
C THR A 5 3.09 7.02 -4.00
N GLY A 6 3.05 5.99 -4.84
CA GLY A 6 4.02 4.91 -4.87
C GLY A 6 4.94 4.99 -6.09
N TYR A 7 6.25 4.81 -5.88
CA TYR A 7 7.22 4.67 -6.96
C TYR A 7 7.89 3.30 -6.86
N THR A 8 7.77 2.48 -7.90
CA THR A 8 8.37 1.14 -7.99
C THR A 8 9.48 1.16 -9.04
N ASP A 9 10.71 0.84 -8.64
CA ASP A 9 11.84 0.72 -9.56
C ASP A 9 11.74 -0.58 -10.40
N ALA A 10 11.58 -0.43 -11.70
CA ALA A 10 11.49 -1.53 -12.67
C ALA A 10 12.86 -2.04 -13.14
N GLY A 11 13.94 -1.27 -12.91
CA GLY A 11 15.21 -1.44 -13.61
C GLY A 11 15.08 -1.12 -15.10
N ALA A 12 15.95 -1.71 -15.93
CA ALA A 12 16.08 -1.34 -17.35
C ALA A 12 14.91 -1.75 -18.26
N TYR A 13 14.10 -2.74 -17.88
CA TYR A 13 12.97 -3.25 -18.68
C TYR A 13 11.81 -3.69 -17.78
N SER A 14 10.58 -3.71 -18.30
CA SER A 14 9.37 -3.82 -17.48
C SER A 14 9.23 -5.14 -16.75
N ARG A 15 9.56 -6.26 -17.40
CA ARG A 15 9.27 -7.63 -16.93
C ARG A 15 7.87 -7.69 -16.30
N HIS A 16 7.78 -8.06 -15.02
CA HIS A 16 6.53 -8.13 -14.28
C HIS A 16 6.31 -6.95 -13.31
N SER A 17 7.17 -5.93 -13.34
CA SER A 17 7.12 -4.78 -12.44
C SER A 17 5.84 -3.94 -12.58
N PRO A 18 5.25 -3.73 -13.79
CA PRO A 18 3.96 -3.04 -13.92
C PRO A 18 2.83 -3.76 -13.17
N TYR A 19 2.76 -5.09 -13.26
CA TYR A 19 1.77 -5.86 -12.51
C TYR A 19 2.02 -5.77 -11.00
N GLY A 20 3.28 -5.72 -10.56
CA GLY A 20 3.60 -5.51 -9.14
C GLY A 20 3.21 -4.14 -8.62
N ALA A 21 3.39 -3.08 -9.43
CA ALA A 21 2.94 -1.74 -9.08
C ALA A 21 1.39 -1.68 -8.99
N GLN A 22 0.68 -2.29 -9.93
CA GLN A 22 -0.78 -2.37 -9.92
C GLN A 22 -1.30 -3.17 -8.72
N LYS A 23 -0.69 -4.34 -8.46
CA LYS A 23 -1.06 -5.17 -7.30
C LYS A 23 -0.79 -4.44 -5.99
N GLY A 24 0.34 -3.74 -5.89
CA GLY A 24 0.64 -2.86 -4.75
C GLY A 24 -0.46 -1.81 -4.55
N ALA A 25 -0.86 -1.10 -5.60
CA ALA A 25 -1.94 -0.12 -5.52
C ALA A 25 -3.26 -0.70 -5.01
N ALA A 26 -3.65 -1.90 -5.44
CA ALA A 26 -4.82 -2.59 -4.90
C ALA A 26 -4.69 -2.89 -3.38
N HIS A 27 -3.49 -3.03 -2.84
CA HIS A 27 -3.29 -3.34 -1.42
C HIS A 27 -3.03 -2.11 -0.54
N TYR A 28 -2.75 -0.93 -1.13
CA TYR A 28 -2.51 0.30 -0.38
C TYR A 28 -3.67 0.82 0.51
N PRO A 29 -4.95 0.46 0.30
CA PRO A 29 -5.98 0.72 1.32
C PRO A 29 -5.73 -0.03 2.64
N GLY A 30 -4.96 -1.12 2.61
CA GLY A 30 -4.74 -1.99 3.76
C GLY A 30 -6.01 -2.72 4.21
N PRO A 31 -5.96 -3.45 5.34
CA PRO A 31 -7.09 -4.15 5.93
C PRO A 31 -8.05 -3.21 6.70
N TYR A 32 -8.17 -1.96 6.26
CA TYR A 32 -8.86 -0.90 7.00
C TYR A 32 -10.01 -0.28 6.19
N THR A 33 -11.11 0.01 6.88
CA THR A 33 -12.28 0.68 6.33
C THR A 33 -12.00 2.19 6.26
N ILE A 34 -11.54 2.63 5.09
CA ILE A 34 -11.21 4.04 4.83
C ILE A 34 -12.17 4.57 3.76
N PRO A 35 -13.12 5.47 4.10
CA PRO A 35 -14.16 5.91 3.16
C PRO A 35 -13.63 6.67 1.93
N ASN A 36 -12.46 7.30 2.06
CA ASN A 36 -11.88 8.15 1.02
C ASN A 36 -10.43 7.74 0.79
N VAL A 37 -10.15 7.13 -0.36
CA VAL A 37 -8.82 6.66 -0.74
C VAL A 37 -8.46 7.16 -2.14
N TRP A 38 -7.25 7.70 -2.28
CA TRP A 38 -6.67 8.07 -3.56
C TRP A 38 -5.26 7.49 -3.68
N ILE A 39 -4.98 6.78 -4.77
CA ILE A 39 -3.72 6.07 -4.97
C ILE A 39 -3.18 6.35 -6.36
N ASP A 40 -1.99 6.93 -6.42
CA ASP A 40 -1.18 7.02 -7.64
C ASP A 40 0.01 6.06 -7.49
N THR A 41 0.23 5.20 -8.49
CA THR A 41 1.38 4.29 -8.52
C THR A 41 2.13 4.43 -9.84
N TYR A 42 3.45 4.48 -9.75
CA TYR A 42 4.34 4.64 -10.89
C TYR A 42 5.32 3.49 -10.95
N CYS A 43 5.38 2.80 -12.09
CA CYS A 43 6.43 1.85 -12.40
C CYS A 43 7.51 2.61 -13.19
N VAL A 44 8.67 2.82 -12.58
CA VAL A 44 9.71 3.73 -13.07
C VAL A 44 10.88 2.94 -13.63
N TYR A 45 11.28 3.26 -14.87
CA TYR A 45 12.49 2.69 -15.46
C TYR A 45 13.74 3.36 -14.90
N THR A 46 14.77 2.57 -14.65
CA THR A 46 16.09 3.04 -14.21
C THR A 46 17.21 2.29 -14.92
N ASN A 47 18.45 2.74 -14.79
CA ASN A 47 19.62 2.03 -15.33
C ASN A 47 20.08 0.84 -14.46
N ARG A 48 19.25 0.35 -13.52
CA ARG A 48 19.55 -0.81 -12.69
C ARG A 48 19.16 -2.12 -13.38
N THR A 49 19.67 -3.24 -12.87
CA THR A 49 19.24 -4.58 -13.28
C THR A 49 17.71 -4.69 -13.21
N PRO A 50 17.04 -5.23 -14.25
CA PRO A 50 15.59 -5.37 -14.26
C PRO A 50 15.05 -6.08 -13.01
N SER A 51 14.07 -5.46 -12.36
CA SER A 51 13.34 -6.08 -11.26
C SER A 51 12.24 -7.01 -11.78
N SER A 52 11.73 -7.88 -10.93
CA SER A 52 10.65 -8.80 -11.26
C SER A 52 9.92 -9.23 -9.98
N ALA A 53 9.07 -10.23 -10.10
CA ALA A 53 8.34 -10.83 -9.01
C ALA A 53 9.27 -11.27 -7.84
N MET A 54 8.91 -10.85 -6.64
CA MET A 54 9.39 -11.39 -5.37
C MET A 54 8.16 -11.73 -4.50
N ARG A 55 8.31 -12.59 -3.49
CA ARG A 55 7.24 -12.93 -2.53
C ARG A 55 6.53 -11.66 -2.02
N GLY A 56 5.20 -11.65 -2.14
CA GLY A 56 4.34 -10.48 -1.87
C GLY A 56 3.97 -9.70 -3.13
N PHE A 57 4.90 -9.55 -4.08
CA PHE A 57 4.67 -8.99 -5.41
C PHE A 57 4.19 -7.52 -5.35
N GLY A 58 4.99 -6.65 -4.71
CA GLY A 58 4.70 -5.22 -4.56
C GLY A 58 3.83 -4.86 -3.35
N VAL A 59 3.18 -5.85 -2.71
CA VAL A 59 2.32 -5.64 -1.54
C VAL A 59 3.12 -5.31 -0.29
N THR A 60 4.19 -6.04 -0.02
CA THR A 60 4.97 -5.96 1.23
C THR A 60 5.60 -4.58 1.47
N ILE A 61 6.10 -3.94 0.41
CA ILE A 61 6.66 -2.58 0.49
C ILE A 61 5.58 -1.53 0.80
N GLY A 62 4.35 -1.75 0.30
CA GLY A 62 3.19 -0.94 0.59
C GLY A 62 2.77 -1.10 2.04
N ASP A 63 2.52 -2.34 2.46
CA ASP A 63 2.07 -2.67 3.81
C ASP A 63 3.00 -2.08 4.87
N PHE A 64 4.32 -2.17 4.70
CA PHE A 64 5.26 -1.52 5.60
C PHE A 64 5.00 -0.02 5.75
N ALA A 65 4.87 0.72 4.64
CA ALA A 65 4.63 2.16 4.67
C ALA A 65 3.27 2.53 5.28
N LEU A 66 2.24 1.72 5.01
CA LEU A 66 0.89 1.91 5.56
C LEU A 66 0.86 1.66 7.07
N GLU A 67 1.51 0.60 7.53
CA GLU A 67 1.56 0.26 8.96
C GLU A 67 2.38 1.29 9.75
N VAL A 68 3.44 1.83 9.16
CA VAL A 68 4.15 2.99 9.72
C VAL A 68 3.22 4.22 9.80
N GLN A 69 2.36 4.45 8.81
CA GLN A 69 1.36 5.52 8.88
C GLN A 69 0.36 5.27 10.02
N MET A 70 -0.16 4.05 10.16
CA MET A 70 -1.10 3.69 11.24
C MET A 70 -0.49 3.94 12.62
N ASP A 71 0.75 3.51 12.83
CA ASP A 71 1.48 3.76 14.07
C ASP A 71 1.65 5.25 14.37
N LYS A 72 2.01 6.06 13.35
CA LYS A 72 2.17 7.50 13.52
C LYS A 72 0.86 8.18 13.90
N LEU A 73 -0.25 7.79 13.28
CA LEU A 73 -1.58 8.32 13.57
C LEU A 73 -2.03 7.96 14.98
N ALA A 74 -1.85 6.71 15.40
CA ALA A 74 -2.19 6.26 16.75
C ALA A 74 -1.42 7.06 17.82
N ARG A 75 -0.10 7.20 17.65
CA ARG A 75 0.74 7.99 18.57
C ARG A 75 0.37 9.47 18.59
N LEU A 76 0.01 10.05 17.45
CA LEU A 76 -0.39 11.46 17.35
C LEU A 76 -1.62 11.77 18.21
N ILE A 77 -2.56 10.83 18.31
CA ILE A 77 -3.79 11.00 19.12
C ILE A 77 -3.67 10.37 20.53
N GLY A 78 -2.51 9.82 20.88
CA GLY A 78 -2.28 9.18 22.18
C GLY A 78 -3.02 7.84 22.37
N MET A 79 -3.34 7.13 21.27
CA MET A 79 -4.02 5.84 21.29
C MET A 79 -3.02 4.69 21.14
N ASP A 80 -3.34 3.53 21.73
CA ASP A 80 -2.59 2.31 21.50
C ASP A 80 -2.63 1.94 19.99
N PRO A 81 -1.48 1.62 19.35
CA PRO A 81 -1.45 1.31 17.93
C PRO A 81 -2.25 0.07 17.53
N LEU A 82 -2.44 -0.90 18.42
CA LEU A 82 -3.24 -2.07 18.13
C LEU A 82 -4.73 -1.73 18.21
N GLU A 83 -5.16 -0.98 19.22
CA GLU A 83 -6.53 -0.45 19.32
C GLU A 83 -6.90 0.39 18.09
N PHE A 84 -6.01 1.30 17.67
CA PHE A 84 -6.24 2.14 16.49
C PHE A 84 -6.44 1.31 15.22
N ARG A 85 -5.76 0.16 15.09
CA ARG A 85 -6.00 -0.77 13.97
C ARG A 85 -7.34 -1.45 14.08
N PHE A 86 -7.71 -1.93 15.27
CA PHE A 86 -8.99 -2.62 15.48
C PHE A 86 -10.21 -1.75 15.20
N ILE A 87 -10.18 -0.47 15.60
CA ILE A 87 -11.31 0.43 15.32
C ILE A 87 -11.46 0.73 13.83
N ASN A 88 -10.36 0.69 13.07
CA ASN A 88 -10.34 0.95 11.64
C ASN A 88 -10.41 -0.32 10.78
N ALA A 89 -10.33 -1.52 11.37
CA ALA A 89 -10.31 -2.78 10.62
C ALA A 89 -11.63 -3.03 9.89
N TYR A 90 -11.55 -3.71 8.74
CA TYR A 90 -12.73 -4.15 8.00
C TYR A 90 -13.71 -4.94 8.88
N ARG A 91 -15.00 -4.70 8.62
CA ARG A 91 -16.14 -5.41 9.19
C ARG A 91 -16.88 -6.16 8.10
N ASP A 92 -17.69 -7.12 8.52
CA ASP A 92 -18.57 -7.83 7.60
C ASP A 92 -19.49 -6.84 6.88
N GLY A 93 -19.52 -6.91 5.55
CA GLY A 93 -20.26 -5.99 4.70
C GLY A 93 -19.48 -4.76 4.23
N ASP A 94 -18.28 -4.51 4.75
CA ASP A 94 -17.44 -3.42 4.25
C ASP A 94 -16.94 -3.71 2.83
N MET A 95 -16.93 -2.67 2.00
CA MET A 95 -16.39 -2.74 0.65
C MET A 95 -14.94 -2.25 0.60
N LYS A 96 -14.14 -2.90 -0.26
CA LYS A 96 -12.81 -2.42 -0.59
C LYS A 96 -12.88 -1.07 -1.28
N ALA A 97 -11.87 -0.24 -1.07
CA ALA A 97 -11.77 1.08 -1.69
C ALA A 97 -11.57 1.07 -3.23
N HIS A 98 -11.35 -0.10 -3.82
CA HIS A 98 -11.22 -0.33 -5.25
C HIS A 98 -12.02 -1.58 -5.63
N ARG A 99 -12.49 -1.64 -6.87
CA ARG A 99 -13.15 -2.83 -7.45
C ARG A 99 -12.14 -3.73 -8.14
#